data_AF-A0A9P9BKF1-F1
#
_entry.id   AF-A0A9P9BKF1-F1
#
_cell.length_a   1.000
_cell.length_b   1.000
_cell.length_c   1.000
_cell.angle_alpha   90.00
_cell.angle_beta   90.00
_cell.angle_gamma   90.00
#
_symmetry.space_group_name_H-M   'P 1'
#
loop_
_entity.id
_entity.type
_entity.pdbx_description
1 polymer ?
#
loop_
_entity_poly.entity_id
_entity_poly.type
_entity_poly.pdbx_seq_one_letter_code
_entity_poly.pdbx_strand_id
1 'polypeptide(L)'
;MSHMKAVGFKGEKIVFDHLAKKLRNWSYENWTSRLRSRAGFPAFRREEADHADFTYRDTALSMRRWLNKLAVPIDPSWSVYTTYHIEVKTTNKNHKAPFRISDNQLALVSSDSGLV
;
A
#
# COMPACT_ATOMS: atom_id res chain seq x y z
N MET A 1 23.43 -6.23 4.23
CA MET A 1 22.07 -5.74 3.92
C MET A 1 21.77 -4.57 4.85
N SER A 2 21.22 -3.44 4.38
CA SER A 2 21.00 -2.29 5.29
C SER A 2 19.84 -2.57 6.26
N HIS A 3 20.02 -2.16 7.52
CA HIS A 3 19.02 -2.29 8.59
C HIS A 3 17.65 -1.73 8.19
N MET A 4 17.64 -0.61 7.47
CA MET A 4 16.42 0.04 6.99
C MET A 4 15.58 -0.83 6.04
N LYS A 5 16.22 -1.60 5.14
CA LYS A 5 15.48 -2.50 4.25
C LYS A 5 14.84 -3.67 5.01
N ALA A 6 15.45 -4.12 6.11
CA ALA A 6 14.86 -5.16 6.97
C ALA A 6 13.66 -4.63 7.76
N VAL A 7 13.73 -3.39 8.24
CA VAL A 7 12.60 -2.72 8.92
C VAL A 7 11.44 -2.50 7.94
N GLY A 8 11.71 -1.98 6.74
CA GLY A 8 10.67 -1.78 5.70
C GLY A 8 9.97 -3.09 5.35
N PHE A 9 10.73 -4.16 5.09
CA PHE A 9 10.15 -5.48 4.79
C PHE A 9 9.22 -5.99 5.89
N LYS A 10 9.61 -5.86 7.16
CA LYS A 10 8.76 -6.29 8.29
C LYS A 10 7.45 -5.50 8.33
N GLY A 11 7.52 -4.19 8.07
CA GLY A 11 6.35 -3.33 7.96
C GLY A 11 5.39 -3.78 6.87
N GLU A 12 5.90 -3.90 5.64
CA GLU A 12 5.12 -4.37 4.49
C GLU A 12 4.51 -5.75 4.76
N LYS A 13 5.27 -6.70 5.34
CA LYS A 13 4.76 -8.04 5.66
C LYS A 13 3.59 -8.01 6.65
N ILE A 14 3.68 -7.19 7.70
CA ILE A 14 2.60 -7.05 8.69
C ILE A 14 1.34 -6.48 8.04
N VAL A 15 1.47 -5.45 7.19
CA VAL A 15 0.34 -4.86 6.47
C VAL A 15 -0.26 -5.87 5.49
N PHE A 16 0.57 -6.57 4.73
CA PHE A 16 0.15 -7.64 3.82
C PHE A 16 -0.70 -8.70 4.53
N ASP A 17 -0.22 -9.22 5.66
CA ASP A 17 -0.92 -10.23 6.46
C ASP A 17 -2.21 -9.70 7.09
N HIS A 18 -2.23 -8.41 7.44
CA HIS A 18 -3.42 -7.76 7.98
C HIS A 18 -4.50 -7.62 6.89
N LEU A 19 -4.13 -7.10 5.73
CA LEU A 19 -5.04 -6.86 4.60
C LEU A 19 -5.59 -8.17 4.02
N ALA A 20 -4.80 -9.25 4.02
CA ALA A 20 -5.27 -10.59 3.64
C ALA A 20 -6.50 -11.07 4.44
N LYS A 21 -6.67 -10.57 5.67
CA LYS A 21 -7.82 -10.91 6.54
C LYS A 21 -9.05 -10.04 6.27
N LYS A 22 -8.92 -8.98 5.48
CA LYS A 22 -9.94 -7.93 5.28
C LYS A 22 -10.43 -7.85 3.84
N LEU A 23 -9.52 -8.07 2.89
CA LEU A 23 -9.75 -7.83 1.47
C LEU A 23 -9.99 -9.14 0.72
N ARG A 24 -10.92 -9.10 -0.25
CA ARG A 24 -11.16 -10.22 -1.17
C ARG A 24 -10.12 -10.17 -2.28
N ASN A 25 -9.80 -11.34 -2.85
CA ASN A 25 -8.83 -11.47 -3.95
C ASN A 25 -7.44 -10.87 -3.63
N TRP A 26 -7.08 -10.82 -2.35
CA TRP A 26 -5.78 -10.33 -1.92
C TRP A 26 -4.72 -11.44 -2.03
N SER A 27 -3.69 -11.21 -2.82
CA SER A 27 -2.60 -12.17 -3.05
C SER A 27 -1.24 -11.45 -3.12
N TYR A 28 -0.15 -12.20 -3.26
CA TYR A 28 1.18 -11.62 -3.45
C TYR A 28 1.28 -10.76 -4.72
N GLU A 29 0.35 -10.90 -5.66
CA GLU A 29 0.29 -10.08 -6.86
C GLU A 29 -0.05 -8.61 -6.55
N ASN A 30 -0.75 -8.36 -5.43
CA ASN A 30 -1.02 -7.01 -4.94
C ASN A 30 0.19 -6.37 -4.26
N TRP A 31 1.22 -7.15 -3.93
CA TRP A 31 2.47 -6.64 -3.37
C TRP A 31 3.36 -6.20 -4.52
N THR A 32 3.48 -4.88 -4.71
CA THR A 32 4.19 -4.25 -5.84
C THR A 32 5.58 -3.75 -5.46
N SER A 33 5.92 -3.70 -4.17
CA SER A 33 7.29 -3.47 -3.72
C SER A 33 8.24 -4.62 -4.09
N ARG A 34 9.51 -4.26 -4.35
CA ARG A 34 10.60 -5.22 -4.59
C ARG A 34 10.89 -6.07 -3.35
N LEU A 35 10.46 -5.65 -2.15
CA LEU A 35 10.69 -6.38 -0.91
C LEU A 35 9.90 -7.69 -0.79
N ARG A 36 8.84 -7.89 -1.60
CA ARG A 36 8.08 -9.15 -1.64
C ARG A 36 8.94 -10.38 -1.92
N SER A 37 10.05 -10.20 -2.63
CA SER A 37 11.05 -11.26 -2.88
C SER A 37 11.61 -11.89 -1.61
N ARG A 38 11.66 -11.12 -0.52
CA ARG A 38 12.11 -11.61 0.80
C ARG A 38 11.09 -12.51 1.50
N ALA A 39 9.83 -12.45 1.09
CA ALA A 39 8.80 -13.38 1.52
C ALA A 39 8.74 -14.65 0.64
N GLY A 40 9.66 -14.82 -0.31
CA GLY A 40 9.71 -15.96 -1.23
C GLY A 40 8.86 -15.81 -2.49
N PHE A 41 8.27 -14.64 -2.73
CA PHE A 41 7.48 -14.38 -3.94
C PHE A 41 8.36 -13.94 -5.12
N PRO A 42 7.90 -14.11 -6.38
CA PRO A 42 8.63 -13.59 -7.54
C PRO A 42 8.92 -12.09 -7.39
N ALA A 43 10.08 -11.58 -7.81
CA ALA A 43 10.35 -10.14 -7.71
C ALA A 43 9.34 -9.32 -8.54
N PHE A 44 8.88 -8.17 -8.02
CA PHE A 44 8.14 -7.20 -8.83
C PHE A 44 9.13 -6.29 -9.57
N ARG A 45 8.90 -6.06 -10.86
CA ARG A 45 9.87 -5.37 -11.75
C ARG A 45 9.27 -4.23 -12.57
N ARG A 46 7.99 -3.88 -12.35
CA ARG A 46 7.33 -2.77 -13.05
C ARG A 46 7.55 -1.46 -12.29
N GLU A 47 7.32 -0.35 -12.96
CA GLU A 47 7.50 1.03 -12.45
C GLU A 47 6.68 1.31 -11.19
N GLU A 48 5.55 0.63 -11.02
CA GLU A 48 4.70 0.75 -9.82
C GLU A 48 5.44 0.49 -8.50
N ALA A 49 6.53 -0.28 -8.50
CA ALA A 49 7.40 -0.46 -7.33
C ALA A 49 8.10 0.83 -6.87
N ASP A 50 8.12 1.86 -7.70
CA ASP A 50 8.71 3.16 -7.39
C ASP A 50 7.67 4.15 -6.83
N HIS A 51 6.39 3.75 -6.82
CA HIS A 51 5.25 4.60 -6.43
C HIS A 51 4.43 4.04 -5.26
N ALA A 52 4.30 2.72 -5.13
CA ALA A 52 3.54 2.10 -4.04
C ALA A 52 4.03 0.70 -3.67
N ASP A 53 3.93 0.37 -2.38
CA ASP A 53 4.26 -0.96 -1.87
C ASP A 53 3.19 -2.00 -2.21
N PHE A 54 1.92 -1.59 -2.27
CA PHE A 54 0.82 -2.43 -2.72
C PHE A 54 -0.09 -1.70 -3.69
N THR A 55 -0.64 -2.47 -4.63
CA THR A 55 -1.74 -2.04 -5.50
C THR A 55 -2.87 -3.03 -5.48
N TYR A 56 -4.07 -2.52 -5.25
CA TYR A 56 -5.26 -3.33 -5.07
C TYR A 56 -6.45 -2.76 -5.84
N ARG A 57 -6.89 -3.52 -6.84
CA ARG A 57 -8.10 -3.23 -7.60
C ARG A 57 -9.32 -3.78 -6.84
N ASP A 58 -10.14 -2.91 -6.28
CA ASP A 58 -11.21 -3.30 -5.36
C ASP A 58 -12.50 -3.75 -6.07
N THR A 59 -12.40 -4.78 -6.91
CA THR A 59 -13.54 -5.26 -7.71
C THR A 59 -14.70 -5.78 -6.86
N ALA A 60 -14.45 -6.09 -5.59
CA ALA A 60 -15.46 -6.57 -4.64
C ALA A 60 -15.87 -5.54 -3.58
N LEU A 61 -15.44 -4.28 -3.70
CA LEU A 61 -15.68 -3.21 -2.73
C LEU A 61 -15.30 -3.60 -1.28
N SER A 62 -14.33 -4.49 -1.08
CA SER A 62 -13.92 -4.93 0.26
C SER A 62 -13.03 -3.91 0.96
N MET A 63 -12.20 -3.16 0.24
CA MET A 63 -11.45 -2.04 0.83
C MET A 63 -12.42 -0.94 1.23
N ARG A 64 -13.31 -0.52 0.32
CA ARG A 64 -14.35 0.47 0.61
C ARG A 64 -15.18 0.10 1.84
N ARG A 65 -15.66 -1.14 1.92
CA ARG A 65 -16.43 -1.63 3.08
C ARG A 65 -15.60 -1.67 4.37
N TRP A 66 -14.33 -2.06 4.29
CA TRP A 66 -13.44 -2.10 5.45
C TRP A 66 -13.15 -0.70 5.98
N LEU A 67 -12.82 0.26 5.11
CA LEU A 67 -12.63 1.67 5.47
C LEU A 67 -13.90 2.28 6.10
N ASN A 68 -15.08 1.98 5.55
CA ASN A 68 -16.35 2.44 6.11
C ASN A 68 -16.59 1.89 7.54
N LYS A 69 -16.24 0.62 7.79
CA LYS A 69 -16.29 0.02 9.15
C LYS A 69 -15.34 0.70 10.14
N LEU A 70 -14.28 1.32 9.64
CA LEU A 70 -13.32 2.10 10.43
C LEU A 70 -13.72 3.58 10.57
N ALA A 71 -14.92 3.96 10.11
CA ALA A 71 -15.41 5.33 10.07
C ALA A 71 -14.49 6.30 9.29
N VAL A 72 -13.75 5.77 8.31
CA VAL A 72 -12.98 6.62 7.37
C VAL A 72 -13.97 7.24 6.38
N PRO A 73 -13.89 8.55 6.10
CA PRO A 73 -14.68 9.19 5.06
C PRO A 73 -14.50 8.48 3.72
N ILE A 74 -15.61 8.09 3.10
CA ILE A 74 -15.61 7.39 1.80
C ILE A 74 -15.99 8.38 0.71
N ASP A 75 -15.17 8.45 -0.32
CA ASP A 75 -15.51 9.18 -1.53
C ASP A 75 -16.67 8.47 -2.27
N PRO A 76 -17.79 9.16 -2.56
CA PRO A 76 -18.92 8.57 -3.29
C PRO A 76 -18.56 8.03 -4.68
N SER A 77 -17.50 8.54 -5.31
CA SER A 77 -17.00 8.09 -6.62
C SER A 77 -16.35 6.71 -6.58
N TRP A 78 -15.97 6.22 -5.40
CA TRP A 78 -15.32 4.92 -5.27
C TRP A 78 -16.26 3.77 -5.65
N SER A 79 -15.82 2.97 -6.62
CA SER A 79 -16.60 1.93 -7.27
C SER A 79 -15.79 0.64 -7.43
N VAL A 80 -16.37 -0.36 -8.09
CA VAL A 80 -15.68 -1.63 -8.42
C VAL A 80 -14.49 -1.44 -9.37
N TYR A 81 -14.32 -0.24 -9.92
CA TYR A 81 -13.18 0.15 -10.76
C TYR A 81 -12.08 0.88 -9.98
N THR A 82 -12.29 1.20 -8.70
CA THR A 82 -11.30 1.89 -7.88
C THR A 82 -10.07 1.02 -7.66
N THR A 83 -8.90 1.62 -7.87
CA THR A 83 -7.60 1.04 -7.55
C THR A 83 -7.01 1.80 -6.37
N TYR A 84 -6.60 1.07 -5.34
CA TYR A 84 -5.92 1.61 -4.17
C TYR A 84 -4.42 1.39 -4.30
N HIS A 85 -3.66 2.47 -4.17
CA HIS A 85 -2.21 2.44 -4.03
C HIS A 85 -1.84 2.68 -2.56
N ILE A 86 -1.08 1.76 -1.96
CA ILE A 86 -0.79 1.76 -0.52
C ILE A 86 0.71 1.80 -0.33
N GLU A 87 1.17 2.80 0.40
CA GLU A 87 2.57 2.97 0.80
C GLU A 87 2.73 2.70 2.30
N VAL A 88 3.75 1.93 2.68
CA VAL A 88 4.04 1.55 4.07
C VAL A 88 5.36 2.15 4.53
N LYS A 89 5.28 3.03 5.53
CA LYS A 89 6.45 3.56 6.24
C LYS A 89 6.55 2.92 7.61
N THR A 90 7.75 2.44 7.96
CA THR A 90 8.00 1.80 9.24
C THR A 90 9.24 2.38 9.88
N THR A 91 9.19 2.54 11.20
CA THR A 91 10.27 3.11 12.01
C THR A 91 10.48 2.24 13.24
N ASN A 92 11.73 2.14 13.70
CA ASN A 92 12.08 1.57 14.99
C ASN A 92 12.12 2.62 16.11
N LYS A 93 11.78 3.87 15.78
CA LYS A 93 11.63 4.98 16.73
C LYS A 93 10.17 5.03 17.24
N ASN A 94 9.88 6.00 18.10
CA ASN A 94 8.51 6.24 18.56
C ASN A 94 7.57 6.71 17.42
N HIS A 95 6.27 6.75 17.71
CA HIS A 95 5.22 7.13 16.77
C HIS A 95 5.31 8.58 16.26
N LYS A 96 6.12 9.44 16.89
CA LYS A 96 6.35 10.83 16.46
C LYS A 96 7.49 10.96 15.46
N ALA A 97 8.19 9.87 15.15
CA ALA A 97 9.28 9.92 14.21
C ALA A 97 8.78 10.27 12.81
N PRO A 98 9.40 11.26 12.14
CA PRO A 98 9.01 11.64 10.79
C PRO A 98 9.27 10.47 9.83
N PHE A 99 8.37 10.32 8.87
CA PHE A 99 8.58 9.45 7.71
C PHE A 99 8.95 10.29 6.49
N ARG A 100 9.62 9.66 5.53
CA ARG A 100 9.97 10.29 4.25
C ARG A 100 9.08 9.71 3.17
N ILE A 101 8.43 10.58 2.42
CA ILE A 101 7.74 10.25 1.16
C ILE A 101 8.63 10.74 0.03
N SER A 102 8.78 9.95 -1.04
CA SER A 102 9.53 10.37 -2.23
C SER A 102 8.66 11.19 -3.18
N ASP A 103 9.29 11.97 -4.06
CA ASP A 103 8.55 12.76 -5.06
C ASP A 103 7.68 11.89 -5.97
N ASN A 104 8.15 10.69 -6.32
CA ASN A 104 7.38 9.71 -7.11
C ASN A 104 6.10 9.25 -6.39
N GLN A 105 6.15 9.13 -5.05
CA GLN A 105 5.01 8.75 -4.23
C GLN A 105 4.02 9.92 -4.07
N LEU A 106 4.54 11.15 -3.95
CA LEU A 106 3.70 12.35 -3.93
C LEU A 106 3.00 12.58 -5.28
N ALA A 107 3.73 12.42 -6.39
CA ALA A 107 3.21 12.61 -7.73
C ALA A 107 1.98 11.72 -8.00
N LEU A 108 2.00 10.47 -7.51
CA LEU A 108 0.88 9.54 -7.63
C LEU A 108 -0.41 10.05 -6.95
N VAL A 109 -0.26 10.71 -5.79
CA VAL A 109 -1.40 11.25 -5.03
C VAL A 109 -1.90 12.55 -5.65
N SER A 110 -0.99 13.36 -6.18
CA SER A 110 -1.30 14.64 -6.81
C SER A 110 -1.91 14.54 -8.21
N SER A 111 -1.65 13.47 -8.96
CA SER A 111 -2.23 13.29 -10.30
C SER A 111 -3.74 12.97 -10.29
N ASP A 112 -4.28 12.55 -9.16
CA ASP A 112 -5.70 12.19 -8.98
C ASP A 112 -6.51 13.22 -8.17
N SER A 113 -5.86 14.28 -7.68
CA SER A 113 -6.56 15.34 -6.95
C SER A 113 -6.78 16.54 -7.86
N GLY A 114 -8.03 16.72 -8.31
CA GLY A 114 -8.55 17.99 -8.82
C GLY A 114 -8.62 19.06 -7.72
N LEU A 115 -7.51 19.28 -7.02
CA LEU A 115 -7.30 20.35 -6.05
C LEU A 115 -6.25 21.30 -6.62
N VAL A 116 -6.72 22.17 -7.51
CA VAL A 116 -6.27 23.57 -7.61
C VAL A 116 -7.50 24.44 -7.47
#